data_AF-A0A9E1IVY5-F1
#
_entry.id   AF-A0A9E1IVY5-F1
#
_cell.length_a   1.000
_cell.length_b   1.000
_cell.length_c   1.000
_cell.angle_alpha   90.00
_cell.angle_beta   90.00
_cell.angle_gamma   90.00
#
_symmetry.space_group_name_H-M   'P 1'
#
loop_
_entity.id
_entity.type
_entity.pdbx_description
1 polymer ?
#
loop_
_entity_poly.entity_id
_entity_poly.type
_entity_poly.pdbx_seq_one_letter_code
_entity_poly.pdbx_strand_id
1 'polypeptide(L)'
;MKKILAIILLIILLTGCVAAKIDSAIKKHENVVEQINLGDSKDKVLAILIPTQAGLSSRLKKPPEKYFKNDVVVEIYFMRSGRQPDGLTTDDEFTPYLFNDGKLVGIGWQVLGGATTQGQTRPVTNVQQNVIVY
;
A
#
# COMPACT_ATOMS: atom_id res chain seq x y z
N MET A 1 21.04 -24.41 24.55
CA MET A 1 21.53 -23.67 23.37
C MET A 1 20.93 -24.13 22.05
N LYS A 2 21.03 -25.42 21.64
CA LYS A 2 20.42 -25.93 20.39
C LYS A 2 18.91 -25.67 20.25
N LYS A 3 18.14 -25.81 21.34
CA LYS A 3 16.69 -25.52 21.38
C LYS A 3 16.36 -24.03 21.22
N ILE A 4 17.20 -23.14 21.76
CA ILE A 4 17.03 -21.68 21.64
C ILE A 4 17.34 -21.22 20.20
N LEU A 5 18.38 -21.79 19.57
CA LEU A 5 18.69 -21.53 18.16
C LEU A 5 17.54 -21.95 17.22
N ALA A 6 16.90 -23.08 17.50
CA ALA A 6 15.75 -23.56 16.74
C ALA A 6 14.52 -22.65 16.88
N ILE A 7 14.29 -22.08 18.07
CA ILE A 7 13.19 -21.13 18.31
C ILE A 7 13.44 -19.80 17.57
N ILE A 8 14.67 -19.29 17.58
CA ILE A 8 15.04 -18.06 16.86
C ILE A 8 14.86 -18.25 15.35
N LEU A 9 15.28 -19.39 14.80
CA LEU A 9 15.11 -19.70 13.38
C LEU A 9 13.63 -19.80 12.98
N LEU A 10 12.78 -20.35 13.85
CA LEU A 10 11.35 -20.47 13.61
C LEU A 10 10.63 -19.09 13.59
N ILE A 11 11.07 -18.15 14.43
CA ILE A 11 10.49 -16.79 14.48
C ILE A 11 10.81 -15.99 13.21
N ILE A 12 12.01 -16.16 12.64
CA ILE A 12 12.42 -15.49 11.40
C ILE A 12 11.59 -15.97 10.20
N LEU A 13 11.16 -17.24 10.19
CA LEU A 13 10.34 -17.80 9.12
C LEU A 13 8.89 -17.28 9.13
N LEU A 14 8.37 -16.86 10.28
CA LEU A 14 6.97 -16.45 10.44
C LEU A 14 6.71 -15.01 9.96
N THR A 15 7.69 -14.11 10.03
CA THR A 15 7.52 -12.69 9.63
C THR A 15 7.61 -12.50 8.12
N GLY A 16 8.29 -13.39 7.39
CA GLY A 16 8.43 -13.31 5.93
C GLY A 16 7.12 -13.52 5.16
N CYS A 17 6.14 -14.20 5.74
CA CYS A 17 4.87 -14.51 5.06
C CYS A 17 4.02 -13.26 4.81
N VAL A 18 4.03 -12.29 5.73
CA VAL A 18 3.24 -11.05 5.59
C VAL A 18 3.84 -10.15 4.52
N ALA A 19 5.16 -9.92 4.56
CA ALA A 19 5.86 -9.13 3.57
C ALA A 19 5.65 -9.67 2.15
N ALA A 20 5.79 -10.98 1.96
CA ALA A 20 5.58 -11.63 0.67
C ALA A 20 4.15 -11.44 0.11
N LYS A 21 3.13 -11.42 0.98
CA LYS A 21 1.74 -11.15 0.57
C LYS A 21 1.55 -9.71 0.11
N ILE A 22 2.15 -8.74 0.80
CA ILE A 22 2.11 -7.32 0.41
C ILE A 22 2.81 -7.13 -0.93
N ASP A 23 4.03 -7.64 -1.08
CA ASP A 23 4.80 -7.55 -2.31
C ASP A 23 4.06 -8.20 -3.50
N SER A 24 3.38 -9.33 -3.26
CA SER A 24 2.52 -9.96 -4.26
C SER A 24 1.34 -9.09 -4.67
N ALA A 25 0.69 -8.41 -3.73
CA ALA A 25 -0.44 -7.52 -4.03
C ALA A 25 0.00 -6.29 -4.84
N ILE A 26 1.13 -5.69 -4.47
CA ILE A 26 1.75 -4.56 -5.19
C ILE A 26 2.06 -4.98 -6.63
N LYS A 27 2.77 -6.10 -6.83
CA LYS A 27 3.11 -6.60 -8.16
C LYS A 27 1.88 -6.89 -9.02
N LYS A 28 0.82 -7.46 -8.44
CA LYS A 28 -0.45 -7.70 -9.15
C LYS A 28 -1.13 -6.40 -9.56
N HIS A 29 -1.08 -5.40 -8.70
CA HIS A 29 -1.59 -4.05 -8.97
C HIS A 29 -0.83 -3.41 -10.13
N GLU A 30 0.50 -3.38 -10.08
CA GLU A 30 1.37 -2.85 -11.15
C GLU A 30 1.06 -3.47 -12.52
N ASN A 31 0.78 -4.78 -12.59
CA ASN A 31 0.49 -5.47 -13.85
C ASN A 31 -0.86 -5.09 -14.50
N VAL A 32 -1.76 -4.43 -13.77
CA VAL A 32 -3.13 -4.14 -14.26
C VAL A 32 -3.45 -2.65 -14.36
N VAL A 33 -2.60 -1.76 -13.83
CA VAL A 33 -2.90 -0.33 -13.80
C VAL A 33 -3.08 0.27 -15.19
N GLU A 34 -2.32 -0.18 -16.18
CA GLU A 34 -2.40 0.31 -17.57
C GLU A 34 -3.70 -0.09 -18.29
N GLN A 35 -4.47 -1.03 -17.73
CA GLN A 35 -5.77 -1.45 -18.27
C GLN A 35 -6.92 -0.53 -17.86
N ILE A 36 -6.66 0.38 -16.92
CA ILE A 36 -7.65 1.27 -16.30
C ILE A 36 -7.48 2.68 -16.86
N ASN A 37 -8.58 3.25 -17.35
CA ASN A 37 -8.58 4.59 -17.92
C ASN A 37 -9.59 5.48 -17.21
N LEU A 38 -9.30 6.79 -17.17
CA LEU A 38 -10.28 7.77 -16.73
C LEU A 38 -11.55 7.65 -17.58
N GLY A 39 -12.71 7.78 -16.92
CA GLY A 39 -14.02 7.57 -17.52
C GLY A 39 -14.54 6.13 -17.45
N ASP A 40 -13.70 5.15 -17.10
CA ASP A 40 -14.15 3.77 -16.89
C ASP A 40 -15.20 3.68 -15.77
N SER A 41 -16.13 2.72 -15.90
CA SER A 41 -17.12 2.47 -14.86
C SER A 41 -16.46 1.90 -13.60
N LYS A 42 -17.01 2.26 -12.44
CA LYS A 42 -16.59 1.73 -11.15
C LYS A 42 -16.53 0.20 -11.15
N ASP A 43 -17.55 -0.46 -11.68
CA ASP A 43 -17.61 -1.92 -11.67
C ASP A 43 -16.51 -2.55 -12.51
N LYS A 44 -16.19 -1.99 -13.69
CA LYS A 44 -15.06 -2.43 -14.53
C LYS A 44 -13.74 -2.26 -13.76
N VAL A 45 -13.51 -1.08 -13.19
CA VAL A 45 -12.27 -0.77 -12.47
C VAL A 45 -12.11 -1.68 -11.25
N LEU A 46 -13.16 -1.86 -10.44
CA LEU A 46 -13.11 -2.69 -9.25
C LEU A 46 -12.98 -4.19 -9.58
N ALA A 47 -13.55 -4.66 -10.68
CA ALA A 47 -13.34 -6.03 -11.16
C ALA A 47 -11.87 -6.32 -11.48
N ILE A 48 -11.13 -5.32 -11.96
CA ILE A 48 -9.68 -5.41 -12.22
C ILE A 48 -8.89 -5.30 -10.92
N LEU A 49 -9.22 -4.34 -10.06
CA LEU A 49 -8.40 -3.98 -8.90
C LEU A 49 -8.57 -4.92 -7.69
N ILE A 50 -9.81 -5.29 -7.34
CA ILE A 50 -10.08 -6.08 -6.12
C ILE A 50 -9.32 -7.41 -6.06
N PRO A 51 -9.21 -8.19 -7.16
CA PRO A 51 -8.45 -9.45 -7.16
C PRO A 51 -6.96 -9.28 -6.81
N THR A 52 -6.37 -8.12 -7.11
CA THR A 52 -4.96 -7.83 -6.78
C THR A 52 -4.73 -7.83 -5.27
N GLN A 53 -5.75 -7.48 -4.48
CA GLN A 53 -5.70 -7.28 -3.04
C GLN A 53 -6.27 -8.46 -2.23
N ALA A 54 -6.71 -9.54 -2.88
CA ALA A 54 -7.45 -10.63 -2.25
C ALA A 54 -6.67 -11.35 -1.13
N GLY A 55 -5.34 -11.43 -1.25
CA GLY A 55 -4.47 -12.08 -0.28
C GLY A 55 -4.16 -11.25 0.98
N LEU A 56 -4.56 -9.99 1.02
CA LEU A 56 -4.29 -9.09 2.14
C LEU A 56 -5.36 -9.21 3.23
N SER A 57 -4.91 -9.22 4.49
CA SER A 57 -5.80 -9.05 5.65
C SER A 57 -6.32 -7.62 5.75
N SER A 58 -7.44 -7.40 6.45
CA SER A 58 -8.04 -6.06 6.61
C SER A 58 -7.08 -5.02 7.20
N ARG A 59 -6.16 -5.40 8.08
CA ARG A 59 -5.15 -4.49 8.66
C ARG A 59 -4.17 -3.92 7.62
N LEU A 60 -3.98 -4.61 6.50
CA LEU A 60 -3.08 -4.22 5.42
C LEU A 60 -3.79 -3.48 4.28
N LYS A 61 -5.11 -3.26 4.43
CA LYS A 61 -5.97 -2.55 3.49
C LYS A 61 -6.40 -1.24 4.11
N LYS A 62 -6.68 -0.25 3.26
CA LYS A 62 -7.38 0.96 3.65
C LYS A 62 -8.85 0.83 3.22
N PRO A 63 -9.84 1.04 4.12
CA PRO A 63 -11.25 0.95 3.77
C PRO A 63 -11.61 2.03 2.74
N PRO A 64 -12.61 1.79 1.88
CA PRO A 64 -13.08 2.81 0.96
C PRO A 64 -13.77 3.95 1.71
N GLU A 65 -13.71 5.15 1.15
CA GLU A 65 -14.37 6.35 1.65
C GLU A 65 -15.49 6.75 0.69
N LYS A 66 -16.62 7.26 1.22
CA LYS A 66 -17.77 7.70 0.41
C LYS A 66 -18.44 8.92 1.04
N TYR A 67 -18.79 9.89 0.21
CA TYR A 67 -19.47 11.12 0.66
C TYR A 67 -20.19 11.80 -0.51
N PHE A 68 -21.06 12.76 -0.19
CA PHE A 68 -21.64 13.65 -1.19
C PHE A 68 -20.84 14.96 -1.26
N LYS A 69 -20.61 15.45 -2.46
CA LYS A 69 -20.03 16.78 -2.70
C LYS A 69 -20.77 17.44 -3.85
N ASN A 70 -21.54 18.48 -3.56
CA ASN A 70 -22.35 19.21 -4.54
C ASN A 70 -23.25 18.25 -5.35
N ASP A 71 -24.03 17.42 -4.65
CA ASP A 71 -24.94 16.41 -5.21
C ASP A 71 -24.29 15.29 -6.03
N VAL A 72 -22.97 15.25 -6.13
CA VAL A 72 -22.21 14.15 -6.73
C VAL A 72 -21.89 13.10 -5.68
N VAL A 73 -22.14 11.83 -5.99
CA VAL A 73 -21.70 10.70 -5.18
C VAL A 73 -20.21 10.51 -5.41
N VAL A 74 -19.41 10.75 -4.38
CA VAL A 74 -17.97 10.53 -4.41
C VAL A 74 -17.64 9.22 -3.70
N GLU A 75 -16.89 8.34 -4.35
CA GLU A 75 -16.36 7.12 -3.76
C GLU A 75 -14.85 7.03 -4.00
N ILE A 76 -14.09 6.61 -3.00
CA ILE A 76 -12.63 6.45 -3.09
C ILE A 76 -12.29 5.04 -2.66
N TYR A 77 -11.55 4.32 -3.51
CA TYR A 77 -11.01 3.00 -3.20
C TYR A 77 -9.49 3.06 -3.18
N PHE A 78 -8.87 2.35 -2.25
CA PHE A 78 -7.42 2.39 -2.04
C PHE A 78 -6.83 1.02 -2.34
N MET A 79 -5.83 0.99 -3.23
CA MET A 79 -5.09 -0.24 -3.55
C MET A 79 -3.72 -0.18 -2.92
N ARG A 80 -3.28 -1.27 -2.28
CA ARG A 80 -1.91 -1.38 -1.78
C ARG A 80 -0.97 -1.39 -2.99
N SER A 81 -0.15 -0.36 -3.10
CA SER A 81 0.75 -0.11 -4.23
C SER A 81 2.18 0.21 -3.80
N GLY A 82 2.42 0.32 -2.49
CA GLY A 82 3.75 0.44 -1.92
C GLY A 82 3.83 -0.21 -0.54
N ARG A 83 5.05 -0.26 0.01
CA ARG A 83 5.26 -0.48 1.44
C ARG A 83 6.55 0.14 1.95
N GLN A 84 6.54 0.54 3.21
CA GLN A 84 7.72 0.92 3.97
C GLN A 84 8.09 -0.20 4.97
N PRO A 85 9.39 -0.51 5.17
CA PRO A 85 9.82 -1.55 6.10
C PRO A 85 9.89 -1.03 7.56
N ASP A 86 8.89 -0.27 8.00
CA ASP A 86 8.82 0.34 9.34
C ASP A 86 7.76 -0.31 10.26
N GLY A 87 6.93 -1.21 9.70
CA GLY A 87 5.88 -1.91 10.43
C GLY A 87 4.59 -1.11 10.59
N LEU A 88 4.50 0.06 9.96
CA LEU A 88 3.29 0.88 9.93
C LEU A 88 2.49 0.61 8.67
N THR A 89 1.27 1.13 8.62
CA THR A 89 0.50 1.19 7.39
C THR A 89 -0.06 2.59 7.23
N THR A 90 0.46 3.30 6.24
CA THR A 90 0.27 4.75 6.03
C THR A 90 -0.19 5.04 4.62
N ASP A 91 -0.72 6.24 4.41
CA ASP A 91 -1.39 6.61 3.15
C ASP A 91 -0.47 6.54 1.92
N ASP A 92 0.81 6.86 2.08
CA ASP A 92 1.82 6.81 1.02
C ASP A 92 2.06 5.40 0.45
N GLU A 93 1.58 4.36 1.12
CA GLU A 93 1.65 2.97 0.67
C GLU A 93 0.46 2.54 -0.21
N PHE A 94 -0.46 3.47 -0.49
CA PHE A 94 -1.67 3.22 -1.29
C PHE A 94 -1.79 4.16 -2.48
N THR A 95 -2.50 3.69 -3.51
CA THR A 95 -2.98 4.53 -4.62
C THR A 95 -4.51 4.65 -4.51
N PRO A 96 -5.05 5.86 -4.34
CA PRO A 96 -6.49 6.09 -4.38
C PRO A 96 -7.04 6.11 -5.81
N TYR A 97 -8.27 5.61 -5.96
CA TYR A 97 -9.08 5.66 -7.17
C TYR A 97 -10.38 6.37 -6.84
N LEU A 98 -10.56 7.57 -7.42
CA LEU A 98 -11.66 8.47 -7.16
C LEU A 98 -12.75 8.30 -8.21
N PHE A 99 -13.97 8.03 -7.76
CA PHE A 99 -15.14 7.89 -8.61
C PHE A 99 -16.16 8.99 -8.30
N ASN A 100 -16.70 9.59 -9.35
CA ASN A 100 -17.87 10.48 -9.29
C ASN A 100 -19.01 9.81 -10.04
N ASP A 101 -20.15 9.62 -9.38
CA ASP A 101 -21.35 9.00 -9.95
C ASP A 101 -21.06 7.68 -10.70
N GLY A 102 -20.19 6.86 -10.11
CA GLY A 102 -19.80 5.55 -10.64
C GLY A 102 -18.81 5.59 -11.81
N LYS A 103 -18.19 6.72 -12.15
CA LYS A 103 -17.12 6.83 -13.16
C LYS A 103 -15.80 7.23 -12.53
N LEU A 104 -14.71 6.62 -12.97
CA LEU A 104 -13.36 6.95 -12.52
C LEU A 104 -12.97 8.34 -13.04
N VAL A 105 -12.70 9.28 -12.14
CA VAL A 105 -12.33 10.66 -12.48
C VAL A 105 -10.93 11.04 -12.02
N GLY A 106 -10.29 10.23 -11.18
CA GLY A 106 -8.95 10.50 -10.68
C GLY A 106 -8.24 9.27 -10.14
N ILE A 107 -6.92 9.24 -10.29
CA ILE A 107 -6.04 8.19 -9.76
C ILE A 107 -4.87 8.87 -9.05
N GLY A 108 -4.49 8.37 -7.88
CA GLY A 108 -3.33 8.85 -7.14
C GLY A 108 -3.63 10.01 -6.20
N TRP A 109 -2.76 10.22 -5.21
CA TRP A 109 -2.98 11.19 -4.13
C TRP A 109 -3.08 12.64 -4.57
N GLN A 110 -2.54 12.99 -5.74
CA GLN A 110 -2.62 14.35 -6.28
C GLN A 110 -4.07 14.82 -6.45
N VAL A 111 -5.01 13.91 -6.75
CA VAL A 111 -6.44 14.26 -6.91
C VAL A 111 -7.14 14.54 -5.57
N LEU A 112 -6.52 14.16 -4.45
CA LEU A 112 -7.03 14.31 -3.09
C LEU A 112 -6.26 15.36 -2.27
N GLY A 113 -5.28 16.05 -2.87
CA GLY A 113 -4.44 17.03 -2.16
C GLY A 113 -3.22 16.43 -1.45
N GLY A 114 -2.87 15.17 -1.72
CA GLY A 114 -1.73 14.47 -1.13
C GLY A 114 -2.11 13.40 -0.11
N ALA A 115 -1.16 12.51 0.19
CA ALA A 115 -1.28 11.55 1.28
C ALA A 115 -1.26 12.28 2.63
N THR A 116 -2.14 11.89 3.56
CA THR A 116 -2.27 12.57 4.86
C THR A 116 -1.33 12.01 5.92
N THR A 117 -0.83 10.80 5.71
CA THR A 117 0.16 10.12 6.56
C THR A 117 1.29 9.53 5.73
N GLN A 118 2.49 9.50 6.29
CA GLN A 118 3.69 8.96 5.63
C GLN A 118 4.39 7.99 6.57
N GLY A 119 5.02 6.94 6.00
CA GLY A 119 5.90 6.06 6.75
C GLY A 119 7.11 6.79 7.31
N GLN A 120 7.76 6.19 8.30
CA GLN A 120 8.95 6.76 8.93
C GLN A 120 10.21 6.29 8.20
N THR A 121 10.89 7.20 7.50
CA THR A 121 12.25 6.92 7.03
C THR A 121 13.19 7.00 8.24
N ARG A 122 13.81 5.87 8.61
CA ARG A 122 14.91 5.91 9.59
C ARG A 122 16.08 6.67 8.95
N PRO A 123 16.61 7.76 9.56
CA PRO A 123 17.83 8.37 9.06
C PRO A 123 18.96 7.33 9.14
N VAL A 124 19.56 7.01 7.99
CA VAL A 124 20.77 6.20 7.94
C VAL A 124 21.94 7.12 8.30
N THR A 125 22.34 7.14 9.56
CA THR A 125 23.55 7.86 9.98
C THR A 125 24.78 7.08 9.50
N ASN A 126 25.33 7.44 8.33
CA ASN A 126 26.63 6.95 7.88
C ASN A 126 27.75 7.64 8.70
N VAL A 127 28.04 7.13 9.90
CA VAL A 127 29.22 7.58 10.66
C VAL A 127 30.42 6.75 10.18
N GLN A 128 31.19 7.28 9.24
CA GLN A 128 32.49 6.72 8.90
C GLN A 128 33.47 7.10 10.02
N GLN A 129 33.60 6.25 11.04
CA GLN A 129 34.58 6.46 12.12
C GLN A 129 35.99 6.17 11.60
N ASN A 130 36.68 7.22 11.12
CA ASN A 130 38.13 7.18 10.99
C ASN A 130 38.74 7.35 12.38
N VAL A 131 39.07 6.25 13.04
CA VAL A 131 39.87 6.26 14.27
C VAL A 131 41.32 6.50 13.85
N ILE A 132 41.84 7.70 14.09
CA ILE A 132 43.27 7.98 14.04
C ILE A 132 43.84 7.66 15.42
N VAL A 133 44.69 6.64 15.49
CA VAL A 133 45.46 6.32 16.70
C VAL A 133 46.77 7.11 16.62
N TYR A 134 47.03 7.94 17.64
CA TYR A 134 48.32 8.62 17.85
C TYR A 134 49.26 7.74 18.67
#